data_AF-A0A6D2KZH8-F1
#
_entry.id   AF-A0A6D2KZH8-F1
#
_cell.length_a   1.000
_cell.length_b   1.000
_cell.length_c   1.000
_cell.angle_alpha   90.00
_cell.angle_beta   90.00
_cell.angle_gamma   90.00
#
_symmetry.space_group_name_H-M   'P 1'
#
loop_
_entity.id
_entity.type
_entity.pdbx_description
1 polymer ?
#
loop_
_entity_poly.entity_id
_entity_poly.type
_entity_poly.pdbx_seq_one_letter_code
_entity_poly.pdbx_strand_id
1 'polypeptide(L)'
;MGSICELSDDLLVKIISFLPLKVAVSTSILSKQWEFLWMWLPKPKYELTGQGYVEFIDKNLQLHGAPVIESLLIVFGLLKPEKIKLWVDIAVSRFLRELSIRYLLKNGYALRSRVLLSLPISLYTCVSLMTLKLDGKNIAVDVPQTVCLPSLTTLELKRVKYSNEDSLGLLLSHCPVLEVLLIKRSHESDNVRALVVDVPSLKWLSLKIGEECSSDGSDNVIVTPSLKYFRIKDCRDSPTYLLKPMTKLEEAEIDVKKDIEKILELITFVRRLRLRVASFNSVEEFVYPAGIVFNQLEHLKLDVCNDYWSKFLIWLLGNSPKLRVLILYVYWRPIREKYELGNWESKQSSVPECFLRSLETFEYSVHFSVIHLRRRPEKSIVSVEDYPQSHRLFLFQRKYLSSNMFKKFCLEEISSQNQVKASVQRRIRQSIQDEYPDLETVLEDLLPKKSPLIVVKCPNHLTLVVVNNVPLFFCIRDGPYMPTLRLLHQYPNIMKRFQVDRGAIKFVLSGANIMCPGLTSPGGVLDEEVDTERPVAIYAEGKQHALAIGFTKMSAKDIKSINKGIGVDNMHYLNDGLWKMERLD
;
A
#
# COMPACT_ATOMS: atom_id res chain seq x y z
N MET A 1 -40.19 36.13 16.47
CA MET A 1 -39.53 34.92 15.95
C MET A 1 -40.27 34.56 14.68
N GLY A 2 -39.72 34.88 13.50
CA GLY A 2 -40.34 34.57 12.21
C GLY A 2 -40.51 33.06 12.10
N SER A 3 -41.74 32.63 11.85
CA SER A 3 -42.13 31.24 11.96
C SER A 3 -41.48 30.46 10.81
N ILE A 4 -40.78 29.37 11.13
CA ILE A 4 -40.30 28.41 10.13
C ILE A 4 -41.45 27.86 9.26
N CYS A 5 -42.70 28.01 9.72
CA CYS A 5 -43.93 27.68 8.98
C CYS A 5 -44.34 28.73 7.91
N GLU A 6 -43.61 29.84 7.74
CA GLU A 6 -43.85 30.81 6.66
C GLU A 6 -43.14 30.44 5.35
N LEU A 7 -42.28 29.41 5.38
CA LEU A 7 -41.57 28.92 4.19
C LEU A 7 -42.50 28.07 3.32
N SER A 8 -42.34 28.16 2.00
CA SER A 8 -43.04 27.30 1.03
C SER A 8 -42.67 25.82 1.22
N ASP A 9 -43.61 24.92 0.95
CA ASP A 9 -43.40 23.47 1.08
C ASP A 9 -42.16 22.96 0.33
N ASP A 10 -41.84 23.50 -0.86
CA ASP A 10 -40.64 23.13 -1.62
C ASP A 10 -39.32 23.41 -0.87
N LEU A 11 -39.26 24.55 -0.16
CA LEU A 11 -38.09 24.92 0.65
C LEU A 11 -38.01 24.04 1.89
N LEU A 12 -39.15 23.70 2.49
CA LEU A 12 -39.19 22.82 3.64
C LEU A 12 -38.77 21.39 3.28
N VAL A 13 -39.27 20.84 2.17
CA VAL A 13 -38.84 19.53 1.64
C VAL A 13 -37.33 19.55 1.36
N LYS A 14 -36.80 20.64 0.80
CA LYS A 14 -35.36 20.80 0.58
C LYS A 14 -34.56 20.82 1.88
N ILE A 15 -35.02 21.53 2.92
CA ILE A 15 -34.38 21.55 4.24
C ILE A 15 -34.39 20.14 4.86
N ILE A 16 -35.55 19.47 4.86
CA ILE A 16 -35.71 18.14 5.46
C ILE A 16 -34.91 17.08 4.69
N SER A 17 -34.66 17.27 3.39
CA SER A 17 -33.86 16.34 2.56
C SER A 17 -32.40 16.19 2.99
N PHE A 18 -31.89 17.14 3.78
CA PHE A 18 -30.54 17.05 4.38
C PHE A 18 -30.53 16.24 5.68
N LEU A 19 -31.70 15.89 6.23
CA LEU A 19 -31.82 15.15 7.48
C LEU A 19 -31.91 13.64 7.23
N PRO A 20 -31.40 12.80 8.15
CA PRO A 20 -31.67 11.36 8.13
C PRO A 20 -33.18 11.10 8.17
N LEU A 21 -33.67 10.08 7.47
CA LEU A 21 -35.11 9.82 7.32
C LEU A 21 -35.84 9.74 8.68
N LYS A 22 -35.23 9.14 9.70
CA LYS A 22 -35.82 9.08 11.04
C LYS A 22 -36.04 10.47 11.66
N VAL A 23 -35.09 11.37 11.45
CA VAL A 23 -35.16 12.76 11.92
C VAL A 23 -36.17 13.54 11.08
N ALA A 24 -36.18 13.34 9.77
CA ALA A 24 -37.18 13.91 8.87
C ALA A 24 -38.60 13.47 9.21
N VAL A 25 -38.81 12.20 9.57
CA VAL A 25 -40.12 11.72 10.05
C VAL A 25 -40.46 12.36 11.39
N SER A 26 -39.48 12.53 12.29
CA SER A 26 -39.74 13.17 13.60
C SER A 26 -40.15 14.64 13.49
N THR A 27 -39.84 15.35 12.39
CA THR A 27 -40.32 16.73 12.20
C THR A 27 -41.82 16.82 11.94
N SER A 28 -42.50 15.70 11.64
CA SER A 28 -43.97 15.63 11.50
C SER A 28 -44.73 16.13 12.73
N ILE A 29 -44.10 16.10 13.92
CA ILE A 29 -44.74 16.56 15.17
C ILE A 29 -44.73 18.08 15.34
N LEU A 30 -44.00 18.82 14.49
CA LEU A 30 -43.79 20.26 14.66
C LEU A 30 -45.05 21.07 14.33
N SER A 31 -45.79 20.70 13.30
CA SER A 31 -47.10 21.28 12.96
C SER A 31 -47.80 20.46 11.87
N LYS A 32 -49.09 20.77 11.60
CA LYS A 32 -49.87 20.15 10.52
C LYS A 32 -49.22 20.28 9.14
N GLN A 33 -48.52 21.38 8.88
CA GLN A 33 -47.81 21.57 7.60
C GLN A 33 -46.65 20.57 7.45
N TRP A 34 -46.02 20.17 8.56
CA TRP A 34 -44.84 19.29 8.57
C TRP A 34 -45.19 17.81 8.62
N GLU A 35 -46.43 17.48 8.96
CA GLU A 35 -46.93 16.11 9.14
C GLU A 35 -46.60 15.20 7.94
N PHE A 36 -46.63 15.77 6.73
CA PHE A 36 -46.53 15.03 5.47
C PHE A 36 -45.33 15.41 4.59
N LEU A 37 -44.54 16.42 4.94
CA LEU A 37 -43.43 16.93 4.10
C LEU A 37 -42.37 15.87 3.81
N TRP A 38 -42.10 15.01 4.79
CA TRP A 38 -41.11 13.96 4.66
C TRP A 38 -41.50 12.89 3.61
N MET A 39 -42.79 12.80 3.23
CA MET A 39 -43.28 11.88 2.17
C MET A 39 -42.99 12.38 0.74
N TRP A 40 -42.48 13.60 0.61
CA TRP A 40 -42.06 14.21 -0.66
C TRP A 40 -40.54 14.16 -0.85
N LEU A 41 -39.82 13.49 0.07
CA LEU A 41 -38.37 13.39 0.00
C LEU A 41 -37.92 12.52 -1.18
N PRO A 42 -37.09 13.04 -2.10
CA PRO A 42 -36.64 12.26 -3.25
C PRO A 42 -35.67 11.13 -2.88
N LYS A 43 -34.97 11.19 -1.74
CA LYS A 43 -33.98 10.18 -1.29
C LYS A 43 -34.39 9.44 -0.02
N PRO A 44 -35.45 8.63 0.00
CA PRO A 44 -35.89 7.99 1.22
C PRO A 44 -34.96 6.82 1.61
N LYS A 45 -34.01 7.08 2.52
CA LYS A 45 -33.15 6.04 3.11
C LYS A 45 -33.87 5.31 4.24
N TYR A 46 -34.49 4.18 3.93
CA TYR A 46 -35.15 3.33 4.92
C TYR A 46 -34.16 2.36 5.60
N GLU A 47 -33.51 2.81 6.68
CA GLU A 47 -32.72 1.90 7.53
C GLU A 47 -33.63 1.03 8.41
N LEU A 48 -34.02 -0.12 7.87
CA LEU A 48 -34.97 -1.07 8.48
C LEU A 48 -34.32 -1.99 9.53
N THR A 49 -33.92 -1.44 10.67
CA THR A 49 -33.41 -2.26 11.78
C THR A 49 -34.48 -2.49 12.84
N GLY A 50 -35.55 -3.22 12.52
CA GLY A 50 -36.55 -3.68 13.53
C GLY A 50 -37.95 -3.99 13.01
N GLN A 51 -38.73 -4.76 13.78
CA GLN A 51 -40.13 -5.14 13.45
C GLN A 51 -41.10 -3.94 13.44
N GLY A 52 -40.89 -2.94 14.30
CA GLY A 52 -41.77 -1.75 14.35
C GLY A 52 -41.71 -0.87 13.10
N TYR A 53 -40.68 -0.99 12.27
CA TYR A 53 -40.53 -0.21 11.05
C TYR A 53 -41.32 -0.78 9.86
N VAL A 54 -41.80 -2.03 9.95
CA VAL A 54 -42.49 -2.72 8.85
C VAL A 54 -43.86 -2.11 8.60
N GLU A 55 -44.65 -1.93 9.66
CA GLU A 55 -45.96 -1.29 9.59
C GLU A 55 -45.85 0.19 9.19
N PHE A 56 -44.78 0.84 9.64
CA PHE A 56 -44.46 2.20 9.24
C PHE A 56 -44.22 2.29 7.73
N ILE A 57 -43.42 1.40 7.14
CA ILE A 57 -43.20 1.43 5.69
C ILE A 57 -44.44 1.03 4.91
N ASP A 58 -45.17 0.00 5.35
CA ASP A 58 -46.39 -0.43 4.67
C ASP A 58 -47.39 0.72 4.52
N LYS A 59 -47.57 1.53 5.57
CA LYS A 59 -48.43 2.71 5.52
C LYS A 59 -47.82 3.82 4.68
N ASN A 60 -46.55 4.14 4.89
CA ASN A 60 -45.99 5.39 4.37
C ASN A 60 -45.37 5.29 2.97
N LEU A 61 -44.90 4.12 2.55
CA LEU A 61 -44.37 3.93 1.19
C LEU A 61 -45.49 4.02 0.15
N GLN A 62 -46.69 3.54 0.49
CA GLN A 62 -47.89 3.71 -0.35
C GLN A 62 -48.32 5.17 -0.46
N LEU A 63 -48.15 5.93 0.63
CA LEU A 63 -48.49 7.35 0.73
C LEU A 63 -47.39 8.28 0.20
N HIS A 64 -46.25 7.73 -0.24
CA HIS A 64 -45.13 8.52 -0.72
C HIS A 64 -45.54 9.31 -1.98
N GLY A 65 -45.59 10.65 -1.83
CA GLY A 65 -46.08 11.57 -2.86
C GLY A 65 -45.07 11.86 -3.97
N ALA A 66 -43.77 11.64 -3.70
CA ALA A 66 -42.74 11.97 -4.67
C ALA A 66 -42.90 11.15 -5.97
N PRO A 67 -42.81 11.79 -7.16
CA PRO A 67 -42.90 11.11 -8.44
C PRO A 67 -41.68 10.22 -8.72
N VAL A 68 -40.54 10.51 -8.10
CA VAL A 68 -39.26 9.81 -8.29
C VAL A 68 -38.66 9.42 -6.94
N ILE A 69 -38.32 8.14 -6.78
CA ILE A 69 -37.54 7.62 -5.65
C ILE A 69 -36.08 7.48 -6.10
N GLU A 70 -35.21 8.36 -5.61
CA GLU A 70 -33.80 8.35 -5.99
C GLU A 70 -33.02 7.19 -5.36
N SER A 71 -33.35 6.76 -4.14
CA SER A 71 -32.68 5.62 -3.51
C SER A 71 -33.57 4.93 -2.49
N LEU A 72 -33.61 3.60 -2.53
CA LEU A 72 -34.27 2.73 -1.58
C LEU A 72 -33.23 1.76 -1.01
N LEU A 73 -32.94 1.89 0.28
CA LEU A 73 -32.17 0.92 1.05
C LEU A 73 -33.13 0.06 1.85
N ILE A 74 -32.99 -1.26 1.78
CA ILE A 74 -33.74 -2.23 2.58
C ILE A 74 -32.73 -3.10 3.30
N VAL A 75 -32.73 -3.03 4.63
CA VAL A 75 -31.91 -3.91 5.46
C VAL A 75 -32.86 -4.88 6.16
N PHE A 76 -32.64 -6.19 6.03
CA PHE A 76 -33.59 -7.17 6.56
C PHE A 76 -32.91 -8.38 7.20
N GLY A 77 -33.55 -8.96 8.21
CA GLY A 77 -33.08 -10.19 8.87
C GLY A 77 -34.20 -11.19 9.18
N LEU A 78 -35.37 -10.71 9.60
CA LEU A 78 -36.55 -11.54 9.95
C LEU A 78 -37.81 -11.19 9.13
N LEU A 79 -37.67 -10.35 8.11
CA LEU A 79 -38.79 -9.91 7.27
C LEU A 79 -39.26 -11.01 6.32
N LYS A 80 -40.57 -11.08 6.08
CA LYS A 80 -41.15 -11.95 5.06
C LYS A 80 -40.78 -11.42 3.66
N PRO A 81 -40.32 -12.28 2.72
CA PRO A 81 -39.95 -11.86 1.36
C PRO A 81 -41.06 -11.16 0.58
N GLU A 82 -42.32 -11.53 0.81
CA GLU A 82 -43.51 -10.95 0.16
C GLU A 82 -43.59 -9.42 0.37
N LYS A 83 -43.25 -8.93 1.57
CA LYS A 83 -43.27 -7.49 1.88
C LYS A 83 -42.17 -6.75 1.11
N ILE A 84 -41.00 -7.35 1.00
CA ILE A 84 -39.88 -6.76 0.26
C ILE A 84 -40.23 -6.65 -1.22
N LYS A 85 -40.87 -7.66 -1.80
CA LYS A 85 -41.35 -7.62 -3.19
C LYS A 85 -42.30 -6.44 -3.41
N LEU A 86 -43.32 -6.31 -2.56
CA LEU A 86 -44.29 -5.20 -2.62
C LEU A 86 -43.61 -3.83 -2.54
N TRP A 87 -42.64 -3.66 -1.64
CA TRP A 87 -41.92 -2.39 -1.51
C TRP A 87 -41.07 -2.07 -2.74
N VAL A 88 -40.43 -3.09 -3.32
CA VAL A 88 -39.67 -2.92 -4.57
C VAL A 88 -40.61 -2.58 -5.73
N ASP A 89 -41.77 -3.22 -5.86
CA ASP A 89 -42.77 -2.91 -6.88
C ASP A 89 -43.26 -1.45 -6.79
N ILE A 90 -43.61 -1.00 -5.57
CA ILE A 90 -44.01 0.40 -5.34
C ILE A 90 -42.87 1.34 -5.74
N ALA A 91 -41.63 1.01 -5.36
CA ALA A 91 -40.50 1.88 -5.67
C ALA A 91 -40.22 1.95 -7.17
N VAL A 92 -40.27 0.83 -7.88
CA VAL A 92 -40.13 0.77 -9.34
C VAL A 92 -41.21 1.60 -10.03
N SER A 93 -42.46 1.53 -9.56
CA SER A 93 -43.57 2.35 -10.09
C SER A 93 -43.35 3.86 -9.93
N ARG A 94 -42.40 4.25 -9.09
CA ARG A 94 -41.98 5.63 -8.81
C ARG A 94 -40.58 5.93 -9.34
N PHE A 95 -40.22 5.36 -10.49
CA PHE A 95 -38.95 5.63 -11.20
C PHE A 95 -37.70 5.51 -10.33
N LEU A 96 -37.59 4.37 -9.62
CA LEU A 96 -36.46 4.07 -8.75
C LEU A 96 -35.10 4.23 -9.47
N ARG A 97 -34.15 4.96 -8.87
CA ARG A 97 -32.77 5.11 -9.41
C ARG A 97 -31.73 4.24 -8.72
N GLU A 98 -31.78 4.09 -7.40
CA GLU A 98 -30.87 3.21 -6.65
C GLU A 98 -31.64 2.25 -5.75
N LEU A 99 -31.40 0.94 -5.90
CA LEU A 99 -31.90 -0.08 -4.99
C LEU A 99 -30.72 -0.74 -4.26
N SER A 100 -30.77 -0.76 -2.93
CA SER A 100 -29.85 -1.56 -2.13
C SER A 100 -30.61 -2.47 -1.16
N ILE A 101 -30.40 -3.77 -1.26
CA ILE A 101 -31.01 -4.78 -0.39
C ILE A 101 -29.90 -5.52 0.34
N ARG A 102 -29.88 -5.45 1.68
CA ARG A 102 -28.86 -6.09 2.53
C ARG A 102 -29.49 -7.01 3.56
N TYR A 103 -28.96 -8.22 3.68
CA TYR A 103 -29.35 -9.20 4.68
C TYR A 103 -28.44 -9.12 5.92
N LEU A 104 -29.02 -8.84 7.10
CA LEU A 104 -28.32 -8.85 8.38
C LEU A 104 -28.31 -10.24 9.00
N LEU A 105 -27.11 -10.71 9.36
CA LEU A 105 -26.92 -11.88 10.21
C LEU A 105 -26.92 -11.40 11.68
N LYS A 106 -27.94 -11.75 12.48
CA LYS A 106 -27.84 -11.61 13.94
C LYS A 106 -27.06 -12.80 14.52
N ASN A 107 -26.05 -12.50 15.33
CA ASN A 107 -25.36 -13.41 16.28
C ASN A 107 -24.66 -14.66 15.71
N GLY A 108 -24.14 -14.62 14.47
CA GLY A 108 -23.26 -15.70 13.96
C GLY A 108 -23.95 -17.05 13.68
N TYR A 109 -25.20 -17.22 14.10
CA TYR A 109 -26.03 -18.35 13.72
C TYR A 109 -26.89 -17.94 12.54
N ALA A 110 -26.64 -18.57 11.40
CA ALA A 110 -27.60 -18.58 10.32
C ALA A 110 -28.93 -19.14 10.87
N LEU A 111 -29.94 -18.29 11.05
CA LEU A 111 -31.30 -18.79 11.03
C LEU A 111 -31.41 -19.59 9.73
N ARG A 112 -31.71 -20.90 9.86
CA ARG A 112 -31.99 -21.84 8.77
C ARG A 112 -33.28 -21.45 8.03
N SER A 113 -33.55 -20.16 7.84
CA SER A 113 -34.60 -19.71 6.94
C SER A 113 -34.17 -20.14 5.54
N ARG A 114 -34.82 -21.19 5.05
CA ARG A 114 -34.67 -21.72 3.68
C ARG A 114 -35.36 -20.85 2.64
N VAL A 115 -36.10 -19.82 3.06
CA VAL A 115 -36.90 -19.01 2.14
C VAL A 115 -35.99 -18.04 1.40
N LEU A 116 -35.98 -18.17 0.08
CA LEU A 116 -35.28 -17.27 -0.82
C LEU A 116 -36.17 -16.06 -1.15
N LEU A 117 -35.58 -14.87 -1.10
CA LEU A 117 -36.16 -13.65 -1.65
C LEU A 117 -35.86 -13.61 -3.14
N SER A 118 -36.86 -13.90 -3.97
CA SER A 118 -36.84 -13.49 -5.37
C SER A 118 -37.27 -12.03 -5.49
N LEU A 119 -36.64 -11.30 -6.40
CA LEU A 119 -37.01 -9.92 -6.70
C LEU A 119 -38.14 -9.89 -7.74
N PRO A 120 -39.01 -8.88 -7.72
CA PRO A 120 -40.11 -8.80 -8.68
C PRO A 120 -39.59 -8.54 -10.11
N ILE A 121 -40.34 -9.03 -11.12
CA ILE A 121 -40.01 -8.87 -12.54
C ILE A 121 -39.93 -7.38 -12.93
N SER A 122 -40.76 -6.54 -12.31
CA SER A 122 -40.78 -5.09 -12.47
C SER A 122 -39.40 -4.45 -12.27
N LEU A 123 -38.60 -4.98 -11.35
CA LEU A 123 -37.25 -4.49 -11.10
C LEU A 123 -36.34 -4.70 -12.31
N TYR A 124 -36.43 -5.87 -12.96
CA TYR A 124 -35.58 -6.26 -14.10
C TYR A 124 -35.97 -5.56 -15.40
N THR A 125 -37.12 -4.90 -15.46
CA THR A 125 -37.56 -4.06 -16.59
C THR A 125 -37.53 -2.57 -16.26
N CYS A 126 -36.93 -2.20 -15.14
CA CYS A 126 -36.91 -0.82 -14.65
C CYS A 126 -35.91 0.04 -15.45
N VAL A 127 -36.45 0.94 -16.28
CA VAL A 127 -35.65 1.81 -17.15
C VAL A 127 -34.92 2.93 -16.42
N SER A 128 -35.36 3.32 -15.22
CA SER A 128 -34.76 4.40 -14.44
C SER A 128 -33.64 3.93 -13.50
N LEU A 129 -33.49 2.62 -13.31
CA LEU A 129 -32.58 2.05 -12.33
C LEU A 129 -31.12 2.22 -12.79
N MET A 130 -30.36 2.98 -12.02
CA MET A 130 -28.94 3.27 -12.25
C MET A 130 -28.02 2.41 -11.38
N THR A 131 -28.44 2.09 -10.16
CA THR A 131 -27.62 1.34 -9.20
C THR A 131 -28.41 0.22 -8.55
N LEU A 132 -27.89 -1.00 -8.61
CA LEU A 132 -28.47 -2.18 -7.96
C LEU A 132 -27.42 -2.84 -7.05
N LYS A 133 -27.70 -2.91 -5.74
CA LYS A 133 -26.80 -3.50 -4.74
C LYS A 133 -27.50 -4.57 -3.92
N LEU A 134 -27.16 -5.83 -4.13
CA LEU A 134 -27.72 -6.97 -3.42
C LEU A 134 -26.65 -7.62 -2.55
N ASP A 135 -26.88 -7.75 -1.24
CA ASP A 135 -25.96 -8.41 -0.32
C ASP A 135 -26.70 -9.38 0.62
N GLY A 136 -26.64 -10.68 0.33
CA GLY A 136 -27.24 -11.68 1.22
C GLY A 136 -27.48 -13.06 0.60
N LYS A 137 -27.19 -14.10 1.37
CA LYS A 137 -27.33 -15.53 0.99
C LYS A 137 -28.73 -16.03 0.69
N ASN A 138 -29.73 -15.30 1.15
CA ASN A 138 -31.14 -15.61 0.93
C ASN A 138 -31.73 -14.79 -0.22
N ILE A 139 -30.93 -14.03 -0.96
CA ILE A 139 -31.39 -13.30 -2.15
C ILE A 139 -31.15 -14.19 -3.36
N ALA A 140 -32.23 -14.48 -4.10
CA ALA A 140 -32.18 -15.20 -5.36
C ALA A 140 -32.23 -14.21 -6.54
N VAL A 141 -31.18 -14.22 -7.34
CA VAL A 141 -31.08 -13.52 -8.62
C VAL A 141 -31.68 -14.42 -9.69
N ASP A 142 -33.01 -14.33 -9.79
CA ASP A 142 -33.83 -15.00 -10.79
C ASP A 142 -34.14 -14.01 -11.91
N VAL A 143 -33.45 -14.16 -13.04
CA VAL A 143 -33.45 -13.17 -14.12
C VAL A 143 -34.40 -13.62 -15.21
N PRO A 144 -35.49 -12.87 -15.49
CA PRO A 144 -36.41 -13.21 -16.57
C PRO A 144 -35.76 -12.96 -17.94
N GLN A 145 -36.19 -13.69 -18.97
CA GLN A 145 -35.69 -13.47 -20.34
C GLN A 145 -36.01 -12.07 -20.90
N THR A 146 -37.00 -11.38 -20.33
CA THR A 146 -37.41 -10.02 -20.70
C THR A 146 -36.60 -8.94 -19.99
N VAL A 147 -35.49 -9.28 -19.33
CA VAL A 147 -34.65 -8.32 -18.60
C VAL A 147 -34.19 -7.19 -19.52
N CYS A 148 -34.34 -5.95 -19.06
CA CYS A 148 -33.93 -4.76 -19.78
C CYS A 148 -33.65 -3.65 -18.77
N LEU A 149 -32.36 -3.38 -18.53
CA LEU A 149 -31.90 -2.38 -17.57
C LEU A 149 -31.00 -1.35 -18.30
N PRO A 150 -31.60 -0.50 -19.16
CA PRO A 150 -30.85 0.35 -20.08
C PRO A 150 -30.04 1.45 -19.39
N SER A 151 -30.38 1.84 -18.17
CA SER A 151 -29.73 2.92 -17.41
C SER A 151 -28.78 2.42 -16.32
N LEU A 152 -28.61 1.09 -16.16
CA LEU A 152 -27.87 0.53 -15.04
C LEU A 152 -26.37 0.73 -15.22
N THR A 153 -25.77 1.61 -14.41
CA THR A 153 -24.34 1.93 -14.43
C THR A 153 -23.55 1.17 -13.37
N THR A 154 -24.19 0.75 -12.27
CA THR A 154 -23.52 0.09 -11.15
C THR A 154 -24.30 -1.13 -10.66
N LEU A 155 -23.64 -2.29 -10.67
CA LEU A 155 -24.18 -3.56 -10.20
C LEU A 155 -23.28 -4.17 -9.12
N GLU A 156 -23.83 -4.44 -7.95
CA GLU A 156 -23.13 -5.06 -6.83
C GLU A 156 -23.89 -6.30 -6.35
N LEU A 157 -23.27 -7.47 -6.50
CA LEU A 157 -23.83 -8.76 -6.13
C LEU A 157 -22.93 -9.44 -5.09
N LYS A 158 -23.36 -9.45 -3.83
CA LYS A 158 -22.60 -10.00 -2.71
C LYS A 158 -23.35 -11.15 -2.06
N ARG A 159 -22.72 -12.33 -2.03
CA ARG A 159 -23.23 -13.54 -1.38
C ARG A 159 -24.63 -13.94 -1.86
N VAL A 160 -25.02 -13.59 -3.09
CA VAL A 160 -26.35 -13.93 -3.64
C VAL A 160 -26.37 -15.36 -4.18
N LYS A 161 -27.57 -15.92 -4.39
CA LYS A 161 -27.79 -17.18 -5.11
C LYS A 161 -28.37 -16.89 -6.49
N TYR A 162 -27.99 -17.66 -7.50
CA TYR A 162 -28.51 -17.52 -8.85
C TYR A 162 -29.54 -18.61 -9.12
N SER A 163 -30.52 -18.40 -9.99
CA SER A 163 -31.47 -19.48 -10.33
C SER A 163 -30.83 -20.58 -11.17
N ASN A 164 -29.93 -20.19 -12.07
CA ASN A 164 -29.17 -21.06 -12.95
C ASN A 164 -27.80 -20.43 -13.26
N GLU A 165 -26.91 -21.17 -13.93
CA GLU A 165 -25.57 -20.70 -14.31
C GLU A 165 -25.63 -19.49 -15.27
N ASP A 166 -26.64 -19.45 -16.16
CA ASP A 166 -26.78 -18.40 -17.19
C ASP A 166 -27.36 -17.07 -16.65
N SER A 167 -27.91 -17.06 -15.44
CA SER A 167 -28.67 -15.92 -14.88
C SER A 167 -27.81 -14.65 -14.84
N LEU A 168 -26.54 -14.78 -14.46
CA LEU A 168 -25.61 -13.65 -14.43
C LEU A 168 -25.30 -13.15 -15.84
N GLY A 169 -25.00 -14.06 -16.77
CA GLY A 169 -24.69 -13.71 -18.17
C GLY A 169 -25.87 -13.01 -18.85
N LEU A 170 -27.09 -13.50 -18.62
CA LEU A 170 -28.32 -12.89 -19.12
C LEU A 170 -28.55 -11.49 -18.55
N LEU A 171 -28.32 -11.28 -17.25
CA LEU A 171 -28.43 -9.96 -16.62
C LEU A 171 -27.41 -8.98 -17.20
N LEU A 172 -26.16 -9.40 -17.35
CA LEU A 172 -25.07 -8.56 -17.83
C LEU A 172 -25.23 -8.18 -19.31
N SER A 173 -25.72 -9.08 -20.15
CA SER A 173 -25.91 -8.82 -21.60
C SER A 173 -26.98 -7.77 -21.88
N HIS A 174 -27.91 -7.54 -20.96
CA HIS A 174 -29.00 -6.55 -21.08
C HIS A 174 -28.75 -5.26 -20.26
N CYS A 175 -27.49 -5.01 -19.87
CA CYS A 175 -27.05 -3.78 -19.19
C CYS A 175 -26.00 -3.03 -20.04
N PRO A 176 -26.39 -2.34 -21.13
CA PRO A 176 -25.45 -1.80 -22.13
C PRO A 176 -24.51 -0.72 -21.59
N VAL A 177 -24.93 0.05 -20.58
CA VAL A 177 -24.17 1.17 -20.01
C VAL A 177 -23.47 0.84 -18.69
N LEU A 178 -23.32 -0.45 -18.36
CA LEU A 178 -22.75 -0.88 -17.08
C LEU A 178 -21.26 -0.50 -16.97
N GLU A 179 -20.93 0.37 -16.02
CA GLU A 179 -19.55 0.84 -15.81
C GLU A 179 -18.87 0.17 -14.62
N VAL A 180 -19.62 -0.20 -13.58
CA VAL A 180 -19.09 -0.74 -12.32
C VAL A 180 -19.77 -2.07 -11.98
N LEU A 181 -18.97 -3.12 -11.82
CA LEU A 181 -19.42 -4.45 -11.42
C LEU A 181 -18.62 -4.96 -10.22
N LEU A 182 -19.32 -5.30 -9.14
CA LEU A 182 -18.72 -5.91 -7.95
C LEU A 182 -19.41 -7.23 -7.65
N ILE A 183 -18.66 -8.32 -7.68
CA ILE A 183 -19.15 -9.66 -7.35
C ILE A 183 -18.37 -10.19 -6.16
N LYS A 184 -19.08 -10.60 -5.10
CA LYS A 184 -18.51 -11.29 -3.95
C LYS A 184 -19.19 -12.64 -3.74
N ARG A 185 -18.45 -13.72 -3.99
CA ARG A 185 -18.80 -15.11 -3.71
C ARG A 185 -18.09 -15.53 -2.42
N SER A 186 -18.80 -15.95 -1.38
CA SER A 186 -18.17 -16.33 -0.10
C SER A 186 -19.12 -17.10 0.82
N HIS A 187 -19.69 -18.21 0.35
CA HIS A 187 -20.62 -19.01 1.15
C HIS A 187 -20.66 -20.46 0.67
N GLU A 188 -20.72 -21.41 1.60
CA GLU A 188 -20.97 -22.86 1.39
C GLU A 188 -22.16 -23.22 0.47
N SER A 189 -23.02 -22.26 0.14
CA SER A 189 -24.23 -22.45 -0.69
C SER A 189 -24.17 -21.65 -1.98
N ASP A 190 -22.98 -21.26 -2.39
CA ASP A 190 -22.72 -20.74 -3.73
C ASP A 190 -23.08 -21.84 -4.73
N ASN A 191 -23.86 -21.48 -5.74
CA ASN A 191 -24.42 -22.41 -6.70
C ASN A 191 -23.97 -22.12 -8.13
N VAL A 192 -22.97 -21.27 -8.30
CA VAL A 192 -22.35 -20.95 -9.59
C VAL A 192 -21.05 -21.71 -9.72
N ARG A 193 -20.80 -22.29 -10.88
CA ARG A 193 -19.57 -23.01 -11.20
C ARG A 193 -18.54 -22.05 -11.79
N ALA A 194 -18.90 -21.43 -12.92
CA ALA A 194 -18.07 -20.47 -13.64
C ALA A 194 -18.74 -19.10 -13.74
N LEU A 195 -17.93 -18.04 -13.67
CA LEU A 195 -18.38 -16.68 -13.96
C LEU A 195 -18.09 -16.33 -15.41
N VAL A 196 -19.11 -15.90 -16.15
CA VAL A 196 -18.97 -15.30 -17.48
C VAL A 196 -19.29 -13.81 -17.37
N VAL A 197 -18.28 -12.99 -17.55
CA VAL A 197 -18.39 -11.52 -17.53
C VAL A 197 -17.97 -10.99 -18.90
N ASP A 198 -18.93 -10.78 -19.78
CA ASP A 198 -18.74 -10.15 -21.09
C ASP A 198 -19.49 -8.81 -21.12
N VAL A 199 -18.77 -7.73 -20.81
CA VAL A 199 -19.36 -6.38 -20.67
C VAL A 199 -18.40 -5.35 -21.29
N PRO A 200 -18.62 -4.96 -22.55
CA PRO A 200 -17.73 -4.03 -23.26
C PRO A 200 -17.63 -2.62 -22.66
N SER A 201 -18.67 -2.15 -21.98
CA SER A 201 -18.77 -0.82 -21.35
C SER A 201 -18.10 -0.74 -19.97
N LEU A 202 -17.68 -1.87 -19.40
CA LEU A 202 -17.21 -1.95 -18.02
C LEU A 202 -15.88 -1.23 -17.82
N LYS A 203 -15.83 -0.35 -16.81
CA LYS A 203 -14.64 0.42 -16.41
C LYS A 203 -14.03 -0.06 -15.09
N TRP A 204 -14.84 -0.59 -14.18
CA TRP A 204 -14.43 -1.04 -12.86
C TRP A 204 -14.98 -2.43 -12.54
N LEU A 205 -14.08 -3.39 -12.27
CA LEU A 205 -14.45 -4.76 -11.92
C LEU A 205 -13.78 -5.15 -10.60
N SER A 206 -14.58 -5.65 -9.66
CA SER A 206 -14.08 -6.23 -8.40
C SER A 206 -14.69 -7.60 -8.15
N LEU A 207 -13.86 -8.64 -8.27
CA LEU A 207 -14.22 -10.02 -8.00
C LEU A 207 -13.61 -10.49 -6.69
N LYS A 208 -14.43 -11.04 -5.79
CA LYS A 208 -13.98 -11.67 -4.55
C LYS A 208 -14.60 -13.05 -4.42
N ILE A 209 -13.79 -14.09 -4.40
CA ILE A 209 -14.20 -15.49 -4.33
C ILE A 209 -13.59 -16.14 -3.08
N GLY A 210 -14.44 -16.74 -2.24
CA GLY A 210 -14.05 -17.41 -1.00
C GLY A 210 -13.58 -18.85 -1.21
N GLU A 211 -12.89 -19.41 -0.21
CA GLU A 211 -12.34 -20.77 -0.24
C GLU A 211 -13.42 -21.86 -0.34
N GLU A 212 -14.60 -21.59 0.23
CA GLU A 212 -15.74 -22.52 0.27
C GLU A 212 -16.48 -22.66 -1.07
N CYS A 213 -16.14 -21.86 -2.09
CA CYS A 213 -16.78 -21.88 -3.39
C CYS A 213 -16.28 -23.06 -4.23
N SER A 214 -17.19 -23.80 -4.88
CA SER A 214 -16.82 -24.92 -5.76
C SER A 214 -15.98 -24.46 -6.95
N SER A 215 -14.92 -25.22 -7.26
CA SER A 215 -14.21 -25.17 -8.53
C SER A 215 -14.31 -26.56 -9.18
N ASP A 216 -15.28 -26.76 -10.06
CA ASP A 216 -15.45 -28.02 -10.80
C ASP A 216 -14.63 -28.06 -12.10
N GLY A 217 -13.59 -27.22 -12.22
CA GLY A 217 -12.73 -27.12 -13.39
C GLY A 217 -13.28 -26.24 -14.51
N SER A 218 -14.43 -25.58 -14.32
CA SER A 218 -15.00 -24.65 -15.28
C SER A 218 -14.30 -23.28 -15.24
N ASP A 219 -13.91 -22.80 -16.43
CA ASP A 219 -13.15 -21.56 -16.57
C ASP A 219 -14.00 -20.31 -16.35
N ASN A 220 -13.50 -19.38 -15.53
CA ASN A 220 -14.11 -18.06 -15.39
C ASN A 220 -13.69 -17.20 -16.59
N VAL A 221 -14.66 -16.81 -17.41
CA VAL A 221 -14.45 -16.03 -18.63
C VAL A 221 -14.64 -14.55 -18.32
N ILE A 222 -13.63 -13.72 -18.60
CA ILE A 222 -13.72 -12.26 -18.42
C ILE A 222 -13.30 -11.56 -19.72
N VAL A 223 -14.26 -10.90 -20.36
CA VAL A 223 -14.11 -10.13 -21.59
C VAL A 223 -14.60 -8.70 -21.35
N THR A 224 -13.66 -7.81 -21.01
CA THR A 224 -13.97 -6.42 -20.63
C THR A 224 -12.91 -5.45 -21.20
N PRO A 225 -12.96 -5.14 -22.51
CA PRO A 225 -11.90 -4.37 -23.21
C PRO A 225 -11.74 -2.92 -22.76
N SER A 226 -12.75 -2.33 -22.11
CA SER A 226 -12.74 -0.93 -21.66
C SER A 226 -12.31 -0.75 -20.19
N LEU A 227 -11.86 -1.84 -19.55
CA LEU A 227 -11.60 -1.86 -18.11
C LEU A 227 -10.40 -0.98 -17.73
N LYS A 228 -10.60 -0.13 -16.72
CA LYS A 228 -9.58 0.78 -16.16
C LYS A 228 -9.08 0.34 -14.81
N TYR A 229 -9.95 -0.27 -14.01
CA TYR A 229 -9.63 -0.80 -12.69
C TYR A 229 -10.07 -2.25 -12.58
N PHE A 230 -9.15 -3.12 -12.16
CA PHE A 230 -9.40 -4.54 -11.98
C PHE A 230 -8.96 -5.00 -10.59
N ARG A 231 -9.88 -5.57 -9.82
CA ARG A 231 -9.57 -6.21 -8.55
C ARG A 231 -10.04 -7.65 -8.56
N ILE A 232 -9.13 -8.55 -8.22
CA ILE A 232 -9.44 -9.97 -8.03
C ILE A 232 -8.87 -10.46 -6.71
N LYS A 233 -9.74 -11.07 -5.91
CA LYS A 233 -9.36 -11.80 -4.70
C LYS A 233 -9.96 -13.19 -4.78
N ASP A 234 -9.17 -14.19 -5.14
CA ASP A 234 -9.62 -15.58 -5.26
C ASP A 234 -8.86 -16.47 -4.28
N CYS A 235 -9.58 -16.99 -3.30
CA CYS A 235 -9.00 -17.84 -2.27
C CYS A 235 -9.18 -19.35 -2.57
N ARG A 236 -9.74 -19.75 -3.73
CA ARG A 236 -9.84 -21.16 -4.13
C ARG A 236 -8.46 -21.76 -4.42
N ASP A 237 -8.34 -23.08 -4.28
CA ASP A 237 -7.05 -23.78 -4.42
C ASP A 237 -6.67 -24.11 -5.87
N SER A 238 -7.63 -24.10 -6.80
CA SER A 238 -7.43 -24.34 -8.23
C SER A 238 -8.38 -23.49 -9.09
N PRO A 239 -8.17 -22.16 -9.15
CA PRO A 239 -9.00 -21.30 -9.96
C PRO A 239 -8.53 -21.31 -11.42
N THR A 240 -9.45 -21.35 -12.36
CA THR A 240 -9.13 -21.21 -13.79
C THR A 240 -9.80 -19.98 -14.40
N TYR A 241 -9.07 -19.29 -15.26
CA TYR A 241 -9.45 -18.02 -15.85
C TYR A 241 -9.14 -18.01 -17.35
N LEU A 242 -10.12 -17.64 -18.15
CA LEU A 242 -9.96 -17.29 -19.56
C LEU A 242 -10.17 -15.78 -19.70
N LEU A 243 -9.07 -15.03 -19.66
CA LEU A 243 -9.09 -13.57 -19.79
C LEU A 243 -8.58 -13.16 -21.17
N LYS A 244 -9.11 -12.05 -21.70
CA LYS A 244 -8.52 -11.35 -22.84
C LYS A 244 -7.59 -10.22 -22.35
N PRO A 245 -6.53 -9.85 -23.10
CA PRO A 245 -5.64 -8.75 -22.72
C PRO A 245 -6.39 -7.44 -22.47
N MET A 246 -6.09 -6.77 -21.35
CA MET A 246 -6.78 -5.56 -20.91
C MET A 246 -5.90 -4.32 -21.17
N THR A 247 -5.89 -3.85 -22.41
CA THR A 247 -4.94 -2.81 -22.87
C THR A 247 -5.18 -1.41 -22.28
N LYS A 248 -6.40 -1.13 -21.81
CA LYS A 248 -6.77 0.17 -21.19
C LYS A 248 -6.65 0.18 -19.67
N LEU A 249 -6.15 -0.90 -19.07
CA LEU A 249 -6.11 -1.07 -17.62
C LEU A 249 -5.07 -0.13 -16.98
N GLU A 250 -5.52 0.73 -16.07
CA GLU A 250 -4.67 1.70 -15.39
C GLU A 250 -4.19 1.17 -14.03
N GLU A 251 -5.07 0.48 -13.29
CA GLU A 251 -4.80 -0.04 -11.95
C GLU A 251 -5.32 -1.48 -11.76
N ALA A 252 -4.51 -2.31 -11.09
CA ALA A 252 -4.89 -3.68 -10.75
C ALA A 252 -4.54 -4.07 -9.30
N GLU A 253 -5.44 -4.77 -8.63
CA GLU A 253 -5.23 -5.42 -7.33
C GLU A 253 -5.50 -6.92 -7.44
N ILE A 254 -4.46 -7.74 -7.28
CA ILE A 254 -4.51 -9.19 -7.45
C ILE A 254 -4.15 -9.87 -6.13
N ASP A 255 -5.04 -10.72 -5.62
CA ASP A 255 -4.89 -11.52 -4.40
C ASP A 255 -5.36 -12.95 -4.71
N VAL A 256 -4.46 -13.76 -5.29
CA VAL A 256 -4.76 -15.14 -5.74
C VAL A 256 -3.77 -16.14 -5.14
N LYS A 257 -4.21 -17.38 -4.94
CA LYS A 257 -3.35 -18.47 -4.46
C LYS A 257 -2.50 -19.13 -5.55
N LYS A 258 -2.98 -19.17 -6.80
CA LYS A 258 -2.33 -19.81 -7.97
C LYS A 258 -2.59 -19.03 -9.27
N ASP A 259 -1.96 -19.45 -10.36
CA ASP A 259 -2.13 -18.91 -11.73
C ASP A 259 -1.85 -17.41 -11.87
N ILE A 260 -1.00 -16.86 -11.01
CA ILE A 260 -0.63 -15.44 -11.05
C ILE A 260 0.01 -15.07 -12.40
N GLU A 261 0.82 -15.95 -12.97
CA GLU A 261 1.53 -15.73 -14.24
C GLU A 261 0.57 -15.43 -15.40
N LYS A 262 -0.45 -16.28 -15.59
CA LYS A 262 -1.47 -16.11 -16.63
C LYS A 262 -2.21 -14.77 -16.48
N ILE A 263 -2.48 -14.35 -15.25
CA ILE A 263 -3.13 -13.05 -14.99
C ILE A 263 -2.17 -11.91 -15.34
N LEU A 264 -0.89 -12.01 -14.94
CA LEU A 264 0.14 -10.99 -15.18
C LEU A 264 0.41 -10.77 -16.68
N GLU A 265 0.37 -11.82 -17.51
CA GLU A 265 0.50 -11.71 -18.98
C GLU A 265 -0.57 -10.79 -19.60
N LEU A 266 -1.75 -10.73 -18.96
CA LEU A 266 -2.93 -10.09 -19.52
C LEU A 266 -3.11 -8.64 -19.04
N ILE A 267 -2.31 -8.21 -18.05
CA ILE A 267 -2.37 -6.88 -17.41
C ILE A 267 -1.08 -6.06 -17.55
N THR A 268 -0.27 -6.30 -18.59
CA THR A 268 1.05 -5.65 -18.77
C THR A 268 1.02 -4.12 -18.92
N PHE A 269 -0.14 -3.53 -19.23
CA PHE A 269 -0.33 -2.09 -19.45
C PHE A 269 -0.56 -1.26 -18.18
N VAL A 270 -0.63 -1.90 -17.01
CA VAL A 270 -0.95 -1.21 -15.74
C VAL A 270 0.10 -0.17 -15.33
N ARG A 271 -0.37 0.92 -14.72
CA ARG A 271 0.47 1.96 -14.09
C ARG A 271 0.62 1.75 -12.58
N ARG A 272 -0.42 1.18 -11.95
CA ARG A 272 -0.45 0.86 -10.51
C ARG A 272 -0.81 -0.61 -10.34
N LEU A 273 0.06 -1.36 -9.66
CA LEU A 273 -0.15 -2.78 -9.41
C LEU A 273 0.00 -3.08 -7.92
N ARG A 274 -1.03 -3.71 -7.35
CA ARG A 274 -0.97 -4.33 -6.02
C ARG A 274 -1.07 -5.84 -6.16
N LEU A 275 -0.05 -6.55 -5.70
CA LEU A 275 -0.01 -8.01 -5.67
C LEU A 275 -0.01 -8.49 -4.23
N ARG A 276 -0.88 -9.44 -3.91
CA ARG A 276 -0.80 -10.24 -2.70
C ARG A 276 -0.59 -11.69 -3.07
N VAL A 277 0.50 -12.26 -2.58
CA VAL A 277 0.91 -13.64 -2.90
C VAL A 277 0.92 -14.46 -1.62
N ALA A 278 -0.10 -15.32 -1.48
CA ALA A 278 -0.38 -16.04 -0.24
C ALA A 278 0.25 -17.44 -0.14
N SER A 279 0.55 -18.12 -1.26
CA SER A 279 1.20 -19.43 -1.27
C SER A 279 1.87 -19.69 -2.63
N PHE A 280 3.11 -20.17 -2.64
CA PHE A 280 3.73 -20.87 -3.76
C PHE A 280 3.75 -22.35 -3.41
N ASN A 281 3.25 -23.21 -4.29
CA ASN A 281 3.50 -24.64 -4.19
C ASN A 281 4.80 -24.92 -4.96
N SER A 282 5.83 -25.36 -4.23
CA SER A 282 7.12 -25.91 -4.70
C SER A 282 8.01 -25.04 -5.62
N VAL A 283 9.27 -25.50 -5.74
CA VAL A 283 10.41 -24.84 -6.42
C VAL A 283 10.34 -24.96 -7.95
N GLU A 284 9.48 -25.82 -8.46
CA GLU A 284 9.52 -26.31 -9.84
C GLU A 284 8.50 -25.65 -10.78
N GLU A 285 7.50 -24.91 -10.28
CA GLU A 285 6.40 -24.38 -11.11
C GLU A 285 6.61 -22.96 -11.65
N PHE A 286 7.58 -22.18 -11.16
CA PHE A 286 7.83 -20.84 -11.69
C PHE A 286 8.76 -20.89 -12.91
N VAL A 287 8.19 -21.24 -14.07
CA VAL A 287 8.78 -20.85 -15.35
C VAL A 287 8.49 -19.36 -15.49
N TYR A 288 9.43 -18.51 -15.02
CA TYR A 288 9.32 -17.05 -15.18
C TYR A 288 8.91 -16.75 -16.63
N PRO A 289 7.72 -16.18 -16.87
CA PRO A 289 7.22 -16.04 -18.22
C PRO A 289 8.19 -15.17 -19.02
N ALA A 290 8.88 -15.78 -19.97
CA ALA A 290 9.86 -15.09 -20.79
C ALA A 290 9.12 -14.06 -21.65
N GLY A 291 9.37 -12.77 -21.43
CA GLY A 291 8.87 -11.68 -22.28
C GLY A 291 7.79 -10.76 -21.69
N ILE A 292 7.33 -10.97 -20.44
CA ILE A 292 6.43 -10.00 -19.79
C ILE A 292 7.22 -8.76 -19.40
N VAL A 293 6.88 -7.59 -19.96
CA VAL A 293 7.48 -6.30 -19.60
C VAL A 293 6.40 -5.28 -19.23
N PHE A 294 6.50 -4.73 -18.02
CA PHE A 294 5.62 -3.70 -17.48
C PHE A 294 6.12 -2.31 -17.85
N ASN A 295 5.95 -1.93 -19.13
CA ASN A 295 6.49 -0.69 -19.70
C ASN A 295 5.88 0.61 -19.15
N GLN A 296 4.75 0.53 -18.43
CA GLN A 296 4.03 1.68 -17.88
C GLN A 296 3.93 1.67 -16.36
N LEU A 297 4.44 0.62 -15.69
CA LEU A 297 4.29 0.46 -14.26
C LEU A 297 5.13 1.49 -13.50
N GLU A 298 4.45 2.35 -12.75
CA GLU A 298 5.05 3.42 -11.95
C GLU A 298 4.98 3.10 -10.44
N HIS A 299 3.93 2.40 -10.01
CA HIS A 299 3.70 2.05 -8.60
C HIS A 299 3.46 0.56 -8.42
N LEU A 300 4.31 -0.09 -7.63
CA LEU A 300 4.19 -1.50 -7.26
C LEU A 300 4.05 -1.64 -5.74
N LYS A 301 2.96 -2.27 -5.30
CA LYS A 301 2.77 -2.71 -3.92
C LYS A 301 2.74 -4.23 -3.86
N LEU A 302 3.64 -4.83 -3.10
CA LEU A 302 3.78 -6.28 -2.98
C LEU A 302 3.56 -6.71 -1.52
N ASP A 303 2.49 -7.46 -1.28
CA ASP A 303 2.16 -8.11 -0.01
C ASP A 303 2.54 -9.60 -0.13
N VAL A 304 3.66 -10.03 0.47
CA VAL A 304 4.20 -11.39 0.33
C VAL A 304 4.15 -12.17 1.64
N CYS A 305 3.74 -13.44 1.57
CA CYS A 305 3.63 -14.33 2.74
C CYS A 305 4.50 -15.60 2.65
N ASN A 306 5.36 -15.73 1.64
CA ASN A 306 6.05 -16.98 1.29
C ASN A 306 7.59 -16.82 1.27
N ASP A 307 8.34 -17.91 1.26
CA ASP A 307 9.80 -18.04 1.28
C ASP A 307 10.50 -17.77 -0.08
N TYR A 308 9.83 -17.91 -1.23
CA TYR A 308 10.41 -17.71 -2.59
C TYR A 308 10.21 -16.30 -3.17
N TRP A 309 9.63 -15.38 -2.40
CA TRP A 309 9.24 -14.04 -2.83
C TRP A 309 10.37 -13.19 -3.44
N SER A 310 11.62 -13.45 -3.05
CA SER A 310 12.79 -12.66 -3.47
C SER A 310 13.12 -12.84 -4.96
N LYS A 311 13.04 -14.07 -5.50
CA LYS A 311 13.29 -14.32 -6.92
C LYS A 311 12.20 -13.70 -7.80
N PHE A 312 10.94 -13.83 -7.37
CA PHE A 312 9.79 -13.20 -8.02
C PHE A 312 9.90 -11.67 -8.04
N LEU A 313 10.34 -11.07 -6.92
CA LEU A 313 10.59 -9.64 -6.84
C LEU A 313 11.69 -9.20 -7.83
N ILE A 314 12.81 -9.90 -7.90
CA ILE A 314 13.91 -9.57 -8.83
C ILE A 314 13.40 -9.59 -10.28
N TRP A 315 12.65 -10.62 -10.65
CA TRP A 315 12.05 -10.73 -11.97
C TRP A 315 11.09 -9.56 -12.27
N LEU A 316 10.19 -9.22 -11.34
CA LEU A 316 9.28 -8.07 -11.51
C LEU A 316 10.04 -6.76 -11.71
N LEU A 317 11.08 -6.53 -10.91
CA LEU A 317 11.88 -5.30 -10.97
C LEU A 317 12.69 -5.22 -12.26
N GLY A 318 13.27 -6.34 -12.72
CA GLY A 318 13.96 -6.44 -14.01
C GLY A 318 13.06 -6.10 -15.20
N ASN A 319 11.76 -6.35 -15.08
CA ASN A 319 10.77 -6.14 -16.14
C ASN A 319 9.93 -4.86 -15.96
N SER A 320 10.29 -3.96 -15.04
CA SER A 320 9.51 -2.74 -14.73
C SER A 320 10.37 -1.48 -14.84
N PRO A 321 10.80 -1.07 -16.05
CA PRO A 321 11.84 -0.04 -16.24
C PRO A 321 11.45 1.37 -15.78
N LYS A 322 10.15 1.68 -15.66
CA LYS A 322 9.64 3.01 -15.25
C LYS A 322 9.17 3.06 -13.79
N LEU A 323 9.47 2.03 -13.00
CA LEU A 323 8.98 1.94 -11.63
C LEU A 323 9.54 3.08 -10.76
N ARG A 324 8.65 3.84 -10.12
CA ARG A 324 8.99 4.99 -9.26
C ARG A 324 8.76 4.71 -7.78
N VAL A 325 7.71 3.95 -7.46
CA VAL A 325 7.34 3.63 -6.08
C VAL A 325 7.26 2.12 -5.91
N LEU A 326 8.00 1.61 -4.94
CA LEU A 326 7.96 0.21 -4.51
C LEU A 326 7.60 0.14 -3.03
N ILE A 327 6.49 -0.52 -2.71
CA ILE A 327 6.06 -0.78 -1.34
C ILE A 327 6.04 -2.28 -1.12
N LEU A 328 6.78 -2.77 -0.13
CA LEU A 328 6.95 -4.18 0.16
C LEU A 328 6.49 -4.49 1.59
N TYR A 329 5.43 -5.26 1.72
CA TYR A 329 4.95 -5.82 2.99
C TYR A 329 5.23 -7.31 3.04
N VAL A 330 6.03 -7.74 3.99
CA VAL A 330 6.37 -9.16 4.19
C VAL A 330 5.67 -9.67 5.45
N TYR A 331 4.80 -10.67 5.28
CA TYR A 331 4.11 -11.35 6.38
C TYR A 331 4.80 -12.70 6.63
N TRP A 332 5.40 -12.88 7.80
CA TRP A 332 6.09 -14.13 8.12
C TRP A 332 5.14 -15.14 8.78
N ARG A 333 5.06 -16.36 8.23
CA ARG A 333 4.45 -17.54 8.87
C ARG A 333 5.55 -18.52 9.29
N PRO A 334 5.60 -18.99 10.55
CA PRO A 334 6.54 -20.02 10.97
C PRO A 334 6.12 -21.36 10.34
N ILE A 335 6.72 -21.73 9.22
CA ILE A 335 6.64 -23.10 8.69
C ILE A 335 7.96 -23.82 9.02
N ARG A 336 7.85 -25.08 9.45
CA ARG A 336 8.89 -25.89 10.13
C ARG A 336 10.02 -26.41 9.23
N GLU A 337 10.11 -26.01 7.96
CA GLU A 337 11.07 -26.62 7.04
C GLU A 337 12.27 -25.70 6.77
N LYS A 338 13.46 -26.23 7.03
CA LYS A 338 14.75 -25.58 6.80
C LYS A 338 14.87 -25.22 5.33
N TYR A 339 14.92 -23.93 5.05
CA TYR A 339 15.11 -23.42 3.69
C TYR A 339 16.59 -23.33 3.34
N GLU A 340 17.00 -23.97 2.25
CA GLU A 340 18.31 -23.75 1.63
C GLU A 340 18.28 -22.51 0.74
N LEU A 341 19.24 -21.62 0.96
CA LEU A 341 19.33 -20.32 0.34
C LEU A 341 19.63 -20.46 -1.16
N GLY A 342 18.73 -20.00 -2.02
CA GLY A 342 19.07 -19.73 -3.42
C GLY A 342 20.14 -18.65 -3.47
N ASN A 343 21.38 -19.04 -3.78
CA ASN A 343 22.52 -18.14 -3.86
C ASN A 343 22.25 -16.96 -4.81
N TRP A 344 22.52 -15.74 -4.35
CA TRP A 344 22.65 -14.51 -5.14
C TRP A 344 23.83 -14.57 -6.15
N GLU A 345 24.43 -15.74 -6.34
CA GLU A 345 25.67 -15.94 -7.10
C GLU A 345 25.47 -16.75 -8.39
N SER A 346 24.25 -16.81 -8.93
CA SER A 346 24.10 -17.24 -10.33
C SER A 346 24.57 -16.10 -11.24
N LYS A 347 25.74 -16.29 -11.84
CA LYS A 347 26.32 -15.54 -12.96
C LYS A 347 25.21 -14.90 -13.83
N GLN A 348 25.28 -13.58 -13.98
CA GLN A 348 24.35 -12.70 -14.72
C GLN A 348 23.03 -12.36 -14.00
N SER A 349 23.02 -11.24 -13.27
CA SER A 349 21.90 -10.29 -13.44
C SER A 349 22.38 -8.89 -13.05
N SER A 350 22.33 -8.00 -14.03
CA SER A 350 22.50 -6.56 -13.84
C SER A 350 21.51 -6.06 -12.79
N VAL A 351 21.91 -5.05 -12.00
CA VAL A 351 20.98 -4.30 -11.15
C VAL A 351 19.80 -3.87 -12.03
N PRO A 352 18.54 -4.13 -11.65
CA PRO A 352 17.39 -3.73 -12.47
C PRO A 352 17.45 -2.24 -12.78
N GLU A 353 17.22 -1.87 -14.04
CA GLU A 353 17.40 -0.47 -14.49
C GLU A 353 16.55 0.52 -13.68
N CYS A 354 15.39 0.08 -13.20
CA CYS A 354 14.49 0.90 -12.40
C CYS A 354 15.14 1.37 -11.07
N PHE A 355 15.95 0.54 -10.42
CA PHE A 355 16.69 0.94 -9.21
C PHE A 355 17.72 2.03 -9.48
N LEU A 356 18.31 2.04 -10.68
CA LEU A 356 19.37 2.98 -11.04
C LEU A 356 18.82 4.32 -11.53
N ARG A 357 17.63 4.34 -12.15
CA ARG A 357 17.16 5.48 -12.95
C ARG A 357 15.82 6.07 -12.53
N SER A 358 14.88 5.26 -12.03
CA SER A 358 13.48 5.69 -11.89
C SER A 358 12.92 5.57 -10.48
N LEU A 359 13.45 4.69 -9.64
CA LEU A 359 12.91 4.43 -8.31
C LEU A 359 13.17 5.61 -7.37
N GLU A 360 12.09 6.27 -6.93
CA GLU A 360 12.12 7.44 -6.06
C GLU A 360 11.75 7.08 -4.62
N THR A 361 10.82 6.14 -4.44
CA THR A 361 10.28 5.76 -3.14
C THR A 361 10.34 4.25 -2.95
N PHE A 362 10.94 3.84 -1.84
CA PHE A 362 10.94 2.45 -1.38
C PHE A 362 10.45 2.39 0.07
N GLU A 363 9.37 1.66 0.31
CA GLU A 363 8.85 1.37 1.65
C GLU A 363 8.93 -0.14 1.89
N TYR A 364 9.46 -0.51 3.06
CA TYR A 364 9.60 -1.90 3.47
C TYR A 364 9.04 -2.08 4.87
N SER A 365 8.22 -3.10 5.07
CA SER A 365 7.59 -3.39 6.35
C SER A 365 7.45 -4.90 6.55
N VAL A 366 7.84 -5.39 7.72
CA VAL A 366 7.71 -6.81 8.10
C VAL A 366 6.66 -6.94 9.20
N HIS A 367 5.69 -7.83 9.00
CA HIS A 367 4.62 -8.11 9.95
C HIS A 367 4.70 -9.57 10.41
N PHE A 368 4.78 -9.76 11.74
CA PHE A 368 4.75 -11.08 12.37
C PHE A 368 3.31 -11.47 12.68
N SER A 369 2.77 -12.50 12.01
CA SER A 369 1.47 -13.05 12.38
C SER A 369 1.61 -14.04 13.55
N VAL A 370 1.39 -13.57 14.78
CA VAL A 370 1.22 -14.44 15.96
C VAL A 370 -0.21 -15.01 15.92
N ILE A 371 -0.36 -16.26 15.45
CA ILE A 371 -1.62 -16.98 15.55
C ILE A 371 -1.90 -17.22 17.05
N HIS A 372 -2.80 -16.41 17.61
CA HIS A 372 -3.30 -16.60 18.98
C HIS A 372 -4.21 -17.82 19.03
N LEU A 373 -3.64 -19.01 19.23
CA LEU A 373 -4.38 -20.10 19.87
C LEU A 373 -4.48 -19.74 21.36
N ARG A 374 -5.72 -19.62 21.86
CA ARG A 374 -6.07 -19.19 23.22
C ARG A 374 -5.15 -19.77 24.31
N ARG A 375 -4.26 -18.93 24.88
CA ARG A 375 -3.91 -18.81 26.31
C ARG A 375 -2.85 -17.71 26.51
N ARG A 376 -3.26 -16.63 27.18
CA ARG A 376 -2.54 -15.49 27.83
C ARG A 376 -1.24 -14.90 27.22
N PRO A 377 -1.04 -13.56 27.33
CA PRO A 377 0.02 -12.85 26.61
C PRO A 377 1.33 -12.80 27.42
N GLU A 378 2.43 -13.23 26.81
CA GLU A 378 3.77 -12.74 27.16
C GLU A 378 4.36 -12.05 25.93
N LYS A 379 4.84 -10.82 26.13
CA LYS A 379 5.53 -10.02 25.12
C LYS A 379 6.91 -10.62 24.87
N SER A 380 7.07 -11.39 23.79
CA SER A 380 8.39 -11.71 23.25
C SER A 380 8.75 -10.71 22.15
N ILE A 381 9.77 -9.89 22.41
CA ILE A 381 10.44 -9.05 21.42
C ILE A 381 11.43 -9.98 20.70
N VAL A 382 11.16 -10.30 19.43
CA VAL A 382 12.10 -11.07 18.59
C VAL A 382 12.84 -10.08 17.69
N SER A 383 14.17 -10.11 17.75
CA SER A 383 15.11 -9.25 17.03
C SER A 383 15.15 -9.56 15.53
N VAL A 384 15.38 -8.54 14.70
CA VAL A 384 15.59 -8.65 13.24
C VAL A 384 16.79 -9.53 12.87
N GLU A 385 17.67 -9.83 13.83
CA GLU A 385 18.88 -10.65 13.68
C GLU A 385 18.60 -12.16 13.50
N ASP A 386 17.39 -12.63 13.79
CA ASP A 386 17.06 -14.07 13.75
C ASP A 386 16.70 -14.58 12.33
N TYR A 387 16.76 -13.74 11.29
CA TYR A 387 16.31 -14.09 9.93
C TYR A 387 17.28 -13.65 8.80
N PRO A 388 17.94 -14.59 8.10
CA PRO A 388 18.97 -14.30 7.09
C PRO A 388 18.49 -13.53 5.85
N GLN A 389 17.22 -13.64 5.46
CA GLN A 389 16.68 -13.04 4.23
C GLN A 389 16.30 -11.56 4.40
N SER A 390 15.71 -11.18 5.53
CA SER A 390 15.52 -9.78 5.91
C SER A 390 16.88 -9.12 6.09
N HIS A 391 17.85 -9.79 6.74
CA HIS A 391 19.22 -9.29 6.83
C HIS A 391 19.87 -9.13 5.45
N ARG A 392 19.67 -10.06 4.50
CA ARG A 392 20.22 -9.94 3.13
C ARG A 392 19.55 -8.89 2.26
N LEU A 393 18.23 -8.68 2.34
CA LEU A 393 17.57 -7.57 1.63
C LEU A 393 17.92 -6.21 2.26
N PHE A 394 18.09 -6.17 3.59
CA PHE A 394 18.59 -5.00 4.32
C PHE A 394 20.08 -4.72 4.02
N LEU A 395 20.88 -5.78 3.81
CA LEU A 395 22.26 -5.70 3.31
C LEU A 395 22.31 -5.35 1.80
N PHE A 396 21.34 -5.81 1.00
CA PHE A 396 21.20 -5.50 -0.42
C PHE A 396 20.77 -4.04 -0.63
N GLN A 397 19.83 -3.57 0.20
CA GLN A 397 19.50 -2.16 0.41
C GLN A 397 20.76 -1.39 0.82
N ARG A 398 21.55 -1.86 1.79
CA ARG A 398 22.81 -1.20 2.18
C ARG A 398 23.89 -1.21 1.08
N LYS A 399 23.93 -2.22 0.21
CA LYS A 399 24.94 -2.35 -0.86
C LYS A 399 24.66 -1.43 -2.05
N TYR A 400 23.41 -0.99 -2.26
CA TYR A 400 23.01 -0.13 -3.39
C TYR A 400 22.24 1.18 -3.02
N LEU A 401 21.76 1.30 -1.78
CA LEU A 401 21.25 2.54 -1.16
C LEU A 401 22.21 3.05 -0.08
N SER A 402 23.53 2.89 -0.30
CA SER A 402 24.59 3.59 0.45
C SER A 402 24.68 5.08 0.04
N SER A 403 23.57 5.72 -0.33
CA SER A 403 23.58 7.15 -0.58
C SER A 403 22.42 7.73 0.19
N ASN A 404 22.73 8.53 1.22
CA ASN A 404 21.81 9.33 2.06
C ASN A 404 21.60 8.90 3.52
N MET A 405 22.69 8.71 4.28
CA MET A 405 22.65 8.37 5.70
C MET A 405 21.95 9.41 6.58
N PHE A 406 22.15 10.70 6.32
CA PHE A 406 21.57 11.80 7.11
C PHE A 406 20.49 12.60 6.38
N LYS A 407 20.09 12.23 5.15
CA LYS A 407 19.16 13.04 4.35
C LYS A 407 17.77 13.21 4.99
N LYS A 408 17.34 12.24 5.79
CA LYS A 408 16.05 12.25 6.51
C LYS A 408 16.22 12.25 8.04
N PHE A 409 17.43 12.43 8.55
CA PHE A 409 17.71 12.35 9.98
C PHE A 409 17.03 13.49 10.75
N CYS A 410 16.23 13.14 11.77
CA CYS A 410 15.46 14.06 12.62
C CYS A 410 15.57 13.67 14.12
N LEU A 411 15.37 14.63 15.03
CA LEU A 411 15.45 14.43 16.50
C LEU A 411 14.51 13.33 17.01
N GLU A 412 13.35 13.15 16.38
CA GLU A 412 12.35 12.14 16.73
C GLU A 412 12.83 10.69 16.51
N GLU A 413 13.93 10.49 15.78
CA GLU A 413 14.47 9.17 15.46
C GLU A 413 15.50 8.67 16.49
N ILE A 414 15.85 9.48 17.50
CA ILE A 414 16.84 9.11 18.53
C ILE A 414 16.31 7.92 19.35
N SER A 415 17.07 6.82 19.36
CA SER A 415 16.68 5.60 20.07
C SER A 415 17.01 5.66 21.56
N SER A 416 18.13 6.27 21.94
CA SER A 416 18.49 6.50 23.35
C SER A 416 19.62 7.53 23.49
N GLN A 417 19.65 8.24 24.61
CA GLN A 417 20.72 9.16 24.98
C GLN A 417 21.27 8.74 26.34
N ASN A 418 22.54 8.35 26.39
CA ASN A 418 23.16 7.84 27.61
C ASN A 418 24.46 8.56 27.92
N GLN A 419 24.62 9.02 29.16
CA GLN A 419 25.92 9.47 29.65
C GLN A 419 26.84 8.25 29.80
N VAL A 420 28.05 8.32 29.23
CA VAL A 420 28.99 7.19 29.29
C VAL A 420 29.75 7.17 30.62
N LYS A 421 30.13 5.95 31.04
CA LYS A 421 31.04 5.75 32.17
C LYS A 421 32.44 6.28 31.82
N ALA A 422 33.19 6.72 32.84
CA ALA A 422 34.54 7.28 32.66
C ALA A 422 35.51 6.35 31.90
N SER A 423 35.41 5.03 32.08
CA SER A 423 36.22 4.05 31.33
C SER A 423 35.93 4.06 29.83
N VAL A 424 34.66 4.15 29.45
CA VAL A 424 34.22 4.21 28.05
C VAL A 424 34.59 5.56 27.44
N GLN A 425 34.45 6.66 28.19
CA GLN A 425 34.89 7.99 27.76
C GLN A 425 36.39 8.03 27.42
N ARG A 426 37.24 7.42 28.27
CA ARG A 426 38.68 7.30 27.99
C ARG A 426 38.96 6.51 26.71
N ARG A 427 38.25 5.40 26.49
CA ARG A 427 38.41 4.57 25.28
C ARG A 427 38.00 5.31 24.00
N ILE A 428 36.87 6.02 24.03
CA ILE A 428 36.40 6.84 22.89
C ILE A 428 37.44 7.92 22.59
N ARG A 429 37.91 8.62 23.63
CA ARG A 429 38.89 9.69 23.47
C ARG A 429 40.21 9.17 22.91
N GLN A 430 40.70 8.04 23.39
CA GLN A 430 41.92 7.40 22.86
C GLN A 430 41.74 7.04 21.38
N SER A 431 40.63 6.39 21.03
CA SER A 431 40.35 6.02 19.64
C SER A 431 40.26 7.22 18.68
N ILE A 432 39.71 8.35 19.13
CA ILE A 432 39.67 9.60 18.36
C ILE A 432 41.07 10.18 18.20
N GLN A 433 41.89 10.14 19.26
CA GLN A 433 43.25 10.67 19.22
C GLN A 433 44.19 9.83 18.35
N ASP A 434 44.04 8.50 18.37
CA ASP A 434 44.81 7.58 17.54
C ASP A 434 44.50 7.79 16.04
N GLU A 435 43.24 8.07 15.69
CA GLU A 435 42.83 8.32 14.30
C GLU A 435 43.17 9.75 13.84
N TYR A 436 43.13 10.73 14.74
CA TYR A 436 43.41 12.14 14.42
C TYR A 436 44.46 12.75 15.38
N PRO A 437 45.75 12.46 15.18
CA PRO A 437 46.83 12.95 16.05
C PRO A 437 46.89 14.48 16.17
N ASP A 438 46.54 15.19 15.09
CA ASP A 438 46.55 16.67 15.04
C ASP A 438 45.54 17.33 16.01
N LEU A 439 44.58 16.56 16.55
CA LEU A 439 43.65 17.05 17.57
C LEU A 439 44.23 17.06 18.98
N GLU A 440 45.42 16.49 19.23
CA GLU A 440 46.00 16.33 20.57
C GLU A 440 45.97 17.61 21.41
N THR A 441 46.34 18.74 20.80
CA THR A 441 46.44 20.05 21.47
C THR A 441 45.08 20.63 21.88
N VAL A 442 44.00 20.24 21.21
CA VAL A 442 42.64 20.78 21.38
C VAL A 442 41.68 19.75 21.99
N LEU A 443 42.10 18.49 22.12
CA LEU A 443 41.24 17.40 22.57
C LEU A 443 40.75 17.57 24.00
N GLU A 444 41.52 18.25 24.87
CA GLU A 444 41.06 18.60 26.22
C GLU A 444 39.90 19.60 26.21
N ASP A 445 39.87 20.52 25.25
CA ASP A 445 38.81 21.52 25.13
C ASP A 445 37.55 20.93 24.46
N LEU A 446 37.74 20.07 23.45
CA LEU A 446 36.65 19.40 22.73
C LEU A 446 36.00 18.26 23.54
N LEU A 447 36.81 17.42 24.18
CA LEU A 447 36.37 16.27 24.96
C LEU A 447 36.99 16.31 26.39
N PRO A 448 36.55 17.23 27.26
CA PRO A 448 37.14 17.39 28.59
C PRO A 448 36.99 16.12 29.44
N LYS A 449 38.05 15.73 30.15
CA LYS A 449 38.06 14.53 31.01
C LYS A 449 37.04 14.59 32.16
N LYS A 450 36.69 15.80 32.60
CA LYS A 450 35.80 16.05 33.73
C LYS A 450 34.34 16.32 33.33
N SER A 451 34.06 16.63 32.06
CA SER A 451 32.70 16.87 31.59
C SER A 451 31.99 15.57 31.23
N PRO A 452 30.66 15.47 31.44
CA PRO A 452 29.89 14.32 31.02
C PRO A 452 29.90 14.21 29.49
N LEU A 453 30.39 13.08 28.97
CA LEU A 453 30.28 12.73 27.56
C LEU A 453 28.96 11.96 27.36
N ILE A 454 28.15 12.41 26.42
CA ILE A 454 26.88 11.78 26.08
C ILE A 454 27.05 11.03 24.76
N VAL A 455 26.58 9.78 24.76
CA VAL A 455 26.48 8.99 23.54
C VAL A 455 25.01 8.83 23.17
N VAL A 456 24.66 9.33 21.99
CA VAL A 456 23.32 9.22 21.41
C VAL A 456 23.32 8.05 20.43
N LYS A 457 22.43 7.08 20.63
CA LYS A 457 22.21 5.98 19.70
C LYS A 457 21.07 6.32 18.76
N CYS A 458 21.33 6.19 17.48
CA CYS A 458 20.40 6.45 16.39
C CYS A 458 20.12 5.14 15.63
N PRO A 459 19.11 5.12 14.75
CA PRO A 459 18.82 3.97 13.89
C PRO A 459 20.04 3.60 13.03
N ASN A 460 20.03 2.40 12.46
CA ASN A 460 21.10 1.88 11.59
C ASN A 460 22.48 1.69 12.24
N HIS A 461 22.53 1.59 13.58
CA HIS A 461 23.75 1.51 14.40
C HIS A 461 24.63 2.77 14.32
N LEU A 462 24.02 3.92 14.06
CA LEU A 462 24.70 5.20 14.14
C LEU A 462 24.79 5.63 15.61
N THR A 463 25.95 6.13 15.99
CA THR A 463 26.26 6.60 17.35
C THR A 463 26.85 8.00 17.26
N LEU A 464 26.27 8.97 17.95
CA LEU A 464 26.81 10.35 18.04
C LEU A 464 27.51 10.55 19.39
N VAL A 465 28.66 11.20 19.36
CA VAL A 465 29.40 11.68 20.53
C VAL A 465 29.09 13.15 20.73
N VAL A 466 28.49 13.46 21.87
CA VAL A 466 27.87 14.75 22.17
C VAL A 466 28.46 15.30 23.46
N VAL A 467 28.89 16.55 23.42
CA VAL A 467 29.38 17.31 24.58
C VAL A 467 28.66 18.65 24.60
N ASN A 468 28.11 19.04 25.76
CA ASN A 468 27.33 20.28 25.91
C ASN A 468 26.19 20.43 24.87
N ASN A 469 25.53 19.31 24.57
CA ASN A 469 24.48 19.14 23.55
C ASN A 469 24.90 19.42 22.10
N VAL A 470 26.20 19.55 21.83
CA VAL A 470 26.74 19.71 20.47
C VAL A 470 27.28 18.37 19.97
N PRO A 471 26.83 17.87 18.80
CA PRO A 471 27.40 16.67 18.19
C PRO A 471 28.78 16.97 17.59
N LEU A 472 29.80 16.28 18.10
CA LEU A 472 31.20 16.49 17.68
C LEU A 472 31.71 15.38 16.76
N PHE A 473 31.39 14.12 17.07
CA PHE A 473 31.77 12.97 16.26
C PHE A 473 30.59 12.03 16.06
N PHE A 474 30.64 11.24 15.00
CA PHE A 474 29.72 10.14 14.76
C PHE A 474 30.48 8.87 14.41
N CYS A 475 29.90 7.72 14.75
CA CYS A 475 30.45 6.40 14.48
C CYS A 475 29.33 5.51 13.96
N ILE A 476 29.64 4.63 13.00
CA ILE A 476 28.69 3.69 12.42
C ILE A 476 29.15 2.29 12.79
N ARG A 477 28.30 1.54 13.49
CA ARG A 477 28.63 0.22 14.04
C ARG A 477 29.91 0.31 14.90
N ASP A 478 30.92 -0.48 14.55
CA ASP A 478 32.24 -0.52 15.20
C ASP A 478 33.33 0.14 14.32
N GLY A 479 32.94 1.05 13.42
CA GLY A 479 33.87 1.80 12.57
C GLY A 479 34.58 2.95 13.29
N PRO A 480 35.48 3.68 12.61
CA PRO A 480 36.18 4.81 13.22
C PRO A 480 35.20 5.94 13.57
N TYR A 481 35.54 6.72 14.59
CA TYR A 481 34.84 7.97 14.89
C TYR A 481 35.19 9.00 13.82
N MET A 482 34.18 9.57 13.16
CA MET A 482 34.33 10.62 12.16
C MET A 482 33.87 11.95 12.76
N PRO A 483 34.58 13.06 12.53
CA PRO A 483 34.15 14.38 13.01
C PRO A 483 32.85 14.80 12.33
N THR A 484 32.10 15.73 12.88
CA THR A 484 31.03 16.42 12.12
C THR A 484 31.64 17.42 11.14
N LEU A 485 30.91 17.80 10.08
CA LEU A 485 31.41 18.81 9.13
C LEU A 485 31.70 20.15 9.82
N ARG A 486 30.93 20.52 10.85
CA ARG A 486 31.15 21.73 11.64
C ARG A 486 32.47 21.68 12.39
N LEU A 487 32.79 20.55 13.00
CA LEU A 487 34.08 20.34 13.66
C LEU A 487 35.23 20.37 12.65
N LEU A 488 35.06 19.72 11.51
CA LEU A 488 36.04 19.72 10.42
C LEU A 488 36.26 21.12 9.82
N HIS A 489 35.23 21.97 9.76
CA HIS A 489 35.40 23.37 9.32
C HIS A 489 36.20 24.20 10.32
N GLN A 490 36.13 23.90 11.61
CA GLN A 490 36.96 24.55 12.63
C GLN A 490 38.41 24.05 12.60
N TYR A 491 38.62 22.76 12.29
CA TYR A 491 39.94 22.14 12.22
C TYR A 491 40.17 21.41 10.88
N PRO A 492 40.38 22.13 9.76
CA PRO A 492 40.41 21.53 8.40
C PRO A 492 41.60 20.61 8.11
N ASN A 493 42.60 20.58 9.00
CA ASN A 493 43.84 19.81 8.81
C ASN A 493 43.76 18.40 9.40
N ILE A 494 42.75 18.09 10.22
CA ILE A 494 42.67 16.81 10.96
C ILE A 494 42.36 15.60 10.07
N MET A 495 41.94 15.81 8.81
CA MET A 495 41.62 14.74 7.87
C MET A 495 42.35 14.93 6.55
N LYS A 496 42.74 13.81 5.93
CA LYS A 496 43.26 13.78 4.57
C LYS A 496 42.20 14.26 3.57
N ARG A 497 42.64 14.98 2.54
CA ARG A 497 41.78 15.79 1.67
C ARG A 497 41.66 15.18 0.29
N PHE A 498 40.43 14.89 -0.13
CA PHE A 498 40.10 14.60 -1.52
C PHE A 498 39.29 15.75 -2.09
N GLN A 499 39.56 16.15 -3.33
CA GLN A 499 38.82 17.18 -4.04
C GLN A 499 38.06 16.57 -5.20
N VAL A 500 36.78 16.89 -5.31
CA VAL A 500 35.95 16.54 -6.47
C VAL A 500 35.85 17.71 -7.44
N ASP A 501 35.66 17.40 -8.72
CA ASP A 501 35.40 18.41 -9.74
C ASP A 501 34.04 19.12 -9.55
N ARG A 502 33.87 20.21 -10.31
CA ARG A 502 32.64 21.02 -10.31
C ARG A 502 31.37 20.24 -10.66
N GLY A 503 31.48 19.24 -11.53
CA GLY A 503 30.35 18.44 -11.98
C GLY A 503 29.78 17.56 -10.86
N ALA A 504 30.64 17.08 -9.97
CA ALA A 504 30.26 16.23 -8.84
C ALA A 504 29.57 16.99 -7.69
N ILE A 505 29.86 18.30 -7.50
CA ILE A 505 29.43 19.09 -6.32
C ILE A 505 27.94 18.93 -6.01
N LYS A 506 27.08 19.15 -7.01
CA LYS A 506 25.62 19.09 -6.84
C LYS A 506 25.16 17.72 -6.33
N PHE A 507 25.80 16.65 -6.82
CA PHE A 507 25.43 15.28 -6.47
C PHE A 507 25.93 14.91 -5.07
N VAL A 508 27.14 15.35 -4.70
CA VAL A 508 27.66 15.12 -3.34
C VAL A 508 26.81 15.84 -2.29
N LEU A 509 26.39 17.09 -2.57
CA LEU A 509 25.44 17.83 -1.72
C LEU A 509 24.01 17.27 -1.74
N SER A 510 23.72 16.31 -2.61
CA SER A 510 22.47 15.54 -2.62
C SER A 510 22.63 14.15 -1.97
N GLY A 511 23.81 13.89 -1.39
CA GLY A 511 24.24 12.68 -0.69
C GLY A 511 24.62 11.49 -1.57
N ALA A 512 24.94 11.72 -2.85
CA ALA A 512 25.49 10.70 -3.72
C ALA A 512 26.93 10.32 -3.31
N ASN A 513 27.31 9.07 -3.59
CA ASN A 513 28.69 8.61 -3.42
C ASN A 513 29.62 9.24 -4.44
N ILE A 514 30.90 9.29 -4.10
CA ILE A 514 31.92 9.90 -4.94
C ILE A 514 32.49 8.81 -5.86
N MET A 515 32.26 9.00 -7.15
CA MET A 515 32.72 8.10 -8.20
C MET A 515 34.18 8.40 -8.54
N CYS A 516 34.96 7.37 -8.87
CA CYS A 516 36.39 7.53 -9.21
C CYS A 516 36.65 8.61 -10.27
N PRO A 517 35.87 8.73 -11.37
CA PRO A 517 36.07 9.77 -12.38
C PRO A 517 35.97 11.21 -11.84
N GLY A 518 35.20 11.44 -10.77
CA GLY A 518 35.05 12.76 -10.17
C GLY A 518 36.27 13.19 -9.34
N LEU A 519 37.17 12.26 -9.02
CA LEU A 519 38.40 12.46 -8.24
C LEU A 519 39.66 12.46 -9.11
N THR A 520 39.58 11.92 -10.32
CA THR A 520 40.71 11.78 -11.27
C THR A 520 40.61 12.75 -12.45
N SER A 521 39.53 13.51 -12.55
CA SER A 521 39.34 14.56 -13.55
C SER A 521 40.29 15.76 -13.31
N PRO A 522 40.44 16.70 -14.25
CA PRO A 522 41.35 17.83 -14.10
C PRO A 522 41.10 18.72 -12.87
N GLY A 523 39.86 18.73 -12.36
CA GLY A 523 39.49 19.43 -11.12
C GLY A 523 39.51 18.56 -9.87
N GLY A 524 39.75 17.25 -10.02
CA GLY A 524 39.87 16.29 -8.94
C GLY A 524 41.30 16.24 -8.37
N VAL A 525 41.42 16.09 -7.06
CA VAL A 525 42.71 15.96 -6.36
C VAL A 525 42.61 14.84 -5.34
N LEU A 526 43.61 13.96 -5.33
CA LEU A 526 43.72 12.83 -4.41
C LEU A 526 45.00 12.96 -3.60
N ASP A 527 44.92 12.63 -2.32
CA ASP A 527 46.10 12.32 -1.51
C ASP A 527 46.46 10.84 -1.73
N GLU A 528 47.57 10.57 -2.41
CA GLU A 528 47.98 9.23 -2.84
C GLU A 528 48.38 8.30 -1.69
N GLU A 529 48.54 8.84 -0.48
CA GLU A 529 48.86 8.08 0.74
C GLU A 529 47.63 7.44 1.39
N VAL A 530 46.42 7.77 0.91
CA VAL A 530 45.19 7.27 1.54
C VAL A 530 44.86 5.85 1.07
N ASP A 531 44.83 4.93 2.03
CA ASP A 531 44.40 3.54 1.83
C ASP A 531 42.86 3.38 1.80
N THR A 532 42.42 2.16 1.49
CA THR A 532 41.00 1.78 1.57
C THR A 532 40.53 1.76 3.03
N GLU A 533 39.22 1.95 3.25
CA GLU A 533 38.58 1.94 4.58
C GLU A 533 39.09 3.04 5.53
N ARG A 534 39.40 4.22 4.99
CA ARG A 534 39.84 5.41 5.73
C ARG A 534 38.86 6.57 5.62
N PRO A 535 38.69 7.35 6.71
CA PRO A 535 37.88 8.56 6.67
C PRO A 535 38.61 9.68 5.91
N VAL A 536 37.91 10.37 5.01
CA VAL A 536 38.46 11.45 4.19
C VAL A 536 37.54 12.67 4.14
N ALA A 537 38.14 13.85 4.08
CA ALA A 537 37.41 15.09 3.88
C ALA A 537 37.23 15.36 2.38
N ILE A 538 35.99 15.57 1.93
CA ILE A 538 35.66 15.86 0.55
C ILE A 538 35.53 17.37 0.36
N TYR A 539 36.37 17.92 -0.51
CA TYR A 539 36.38 19.32 -0.94
C TYR A 539 35.90 19.43 -2.38
N ALA A 540 35.55 20.64 -2.80
CA ALA A 540 35.20 20.96 -4.17
C ALA A 540 36.22 21.91 -4.76
N GLU A 541 36.47 21.76 -6.05
CA GLU A 541 37.23 22.73 -6.83
C GLU A 541 36.71 24.16 -6.59
N GLY A 542 37.59 25.05 -6.10
CA GLY A 542 37.27 26.44 -5.82
C GLY A 542 36.48 26.69 -4.52
N LYS A 543 36.39 25.72 -3.62
CA LYS A 543 35.74 25.87 -2.30
C LYS A 543 36.73 25.64 -1.16
N GLN A 544 36.68 26.52 -0.16
CA GLN A 544 37.60 26.53 0.99
C GLN A 544 37.20 25.53 2.09
N HIS A 545 35.92 25.16 2.18
CA HIS A 545 35.41 24.28 3.22
C HIS A 545 35.03 22.91 2.64
N ALA A 546 35.20 21.86 3.46
CA ALA A 546 34.75 20.52 3.12
C ALA A 546 33.23 20.51 2.93
N LEU A 547 32.75 19.84 1.89
CA LEU A 547 31.33 19.71 1.58
C LEU A 547 30.75 18.36 2.01
N ALA A 548 31.61 17.37 2.22
CA ALA A 548 31.23 16.08 2.77
C ALA A 548 32.38 15.40 3.52
N ILE A 549 32.02 14.40 4.30
CA ILE A 549 32.90 13.43 4.94
C ILE A 549 32.64 12.11 4.26
N GLY A 550 33.71 11.50 3.78
CA GLY A 550 33.66 10.25 3.04
C GLY A 550 34.40 9.13 3.76
N PHE A 551 34.11 7.90 3.35
CA PHE A 551 34.84 6.71 3.76
C PHE A 551 35.32 5.95 2.52
N THR A 552 36.63 5.75 2.39
CA THR A 552 37.21 5.20 1.15
C THR A 552 36.79 3.75 0.93
N LYS A 553 36.33 3.44 -0.28
CA LYS A 553 36.03 2.08 -0.76
C LYS A 553 37.17 1.48 -1.58
N MET A 554 38.04 2.33 -2.08
CA MET A 554 39.22 2.01 -2.87
C MET A 554 40.36 2.87 -2.35
N SER A 555 41.59 2.36 -2.40
CA SER A 555 42.77 3.19 -2.10
C SER A 555 42.91 4.32 -3.13
N ALA A 556 43.58 5.41 -2.78
CA ALA A 556 43.82 6.51 -3.72
C ALA A 556 44.54 6.05 -5.00
N LYS A 557 45.46 5.09 -4.86
CA LYS A 557 46.18 4.45 -5.98
C LYS A 557 45.24 3.66 -6.88
N ASP A 558 44.29 2.92 -6.30
CA ASP A 558 43.28 2.16 -7.05
C ASP A 558 42.27 3.09 -7.72
N ILE A 559 41.85 4.17 -7.05
CA ILE A 559 40.96 5.18 -7.63
C ILE A 559 41.59 5.78 -8.89
N LYS A 560 42.88 6.14 -8.82
CA LYS A 560 43.63 6.74 -9.93
C LYS A 560 43.85 5.75 -11.08
N SER A 561 44.18 4.49 -10.78
CA SER A 561 44.50 3.49 -11.80
C SER A 561 43.26 2.87 -12.46
N ILE A 562 42.25 2.50 -11.68
CA ILE A 562 41.04 1.83 -12.18
C ILE A 562 40.06 2.85 -12.79
N ASN A 563 39.97 4.04 -12.19
CA ASN A 563 39.14 5.15 -12.65
C ASN A 563 37.67 4.78 -12.97
N LYS A 564 37.11 3.81 -12.25
CA LYS A 564 35.74 3.32 -12.45
C LYS A 564 35.14 2.83 -11.14
N GLY A 565 33.85 3.06 -10.95
CA GLY A 565 33.11 2.63 -9.76
C GLY A 565 33.09 3.68 -8.65
N ILE A 566 32.63 3.26 -7.47
CA ILE A 566 32.55 4.10 -6.27
C ILE A 566 33.92 4.10 -5.60
N GLY A 567 34.56 5.26 -5.55
CA GLY A 567 35.84 5.43 -4.86
C GLY A 567 35.65 5.71 -3.37
N VAL A 568 34.65 6.51 -3.03
CA VAL A 568 34.37 6.93 -1.65
C VAL A 568 32.87 6.95 -1.38
N ASP A 569 32.45 6.30 -0.30
CA ASP A 569 31.07 6.39 0.18
C ASP A 569 30.85 7.73 0.90
N ASN A 570 29.74 8.40 0.63
CA ASN A 570 29.40 9.68 1.25
C ASN A 570 28.70 9.46 2.60
N MET A 571 29.37 9.80 3.70
CA MET A 571 28.88 9.54 5.06
C MET A 571 28.03 10.70 5.60
N HIS A 572 28.50 11.94 5.45
CA HIS A 572 27.87 13.15 5.99
C HIS A 572 28.17 14.33 5.05
N TYR A 573 27.19 15.15 4.70
CA TYR A 573 27.35 16.26 3.75
C TYR A 573 26.62 17.52 4.19
N LEU A 574 27.02 18.65 3.60
CA LEU A 574 26.49 19.96 3.93
C LEU A 574 24.98 20.02 3.62
N ASN A 575 24.17 20.55 4.56
CA ASN A 575 22.70 20.59 4.52
C ASN A 575 21.95 19.26 4.68
N ASP A 576 22.63 18.17 5.03
CA ASP A 576 21.95 16.98 5.53
C ASP A 576 21.34 17.20 6.94
N GLY A 577 20.63 16.20 7.46
CA GLY A 577 19.95 16.29 8.76
C GLY A 577 20.89 16.50 9.95
N LEU A 578 22.11 15.95 9.90
CA LEU A 578 23.10 16.18 10.96
C LEU A 578 23.70 17.59 10.87
N TRP A 579 23.90 18.12 9.65
CA TRP A 579 24.39 19.49 9.46
C TRP A 579 23.39 20.53 9.98
N LYS A 580 22.10 20.28 9.73
CA LYS A 580 20.98 21.13 10.21
C LYS A 580 20.82 21.07 11.73
N MET A 581 21.34 20.03 12.38
CA MET A 581 21.27 19.84 13.82
C MET A 581 22.48 20.49 14.50
N GLU A 582 22.33 21.75 14.91
CA GLU A 582 23.41 22.47 15.61
C GLU A 582 23.57 22.02 17.06
N ARG A 583 22.45 21.71 17.71
CA ARG A 583 22.37 21.22 19.08
C ARG A 583 21.25 20.18 19.20
N LEU A 584 21.34 19.32 20.20
CA LEU A 584 20.37 18.26 20.52
C LEU A 584 19.32 18.70 21.56
N ASP A 585 18.87 19.95 21.47
CA ASP A 585 17.95 20.59 22.43
C ASP A 585 16.48 20.55 21.97
#